data_AF-A0A0F7RWW4-F1
#
_entry.id   AF-A0A0F7RWW4-F1
#
_cell.length_a   1.000
_cell.length_b   1.000
_cell.length_c   1.000
_cell.angle_alpha   90.00
_cell.angle_beta   90.00
_cell.angle_gamma   90.00
#
_symmetry.space_group_name_H-M   'P 1'
#
loop_
_entity.id
_entity.type
_entity.pdbx_description
1 polymer ?
#
loop_
_entity_poly.entity_id
_entity_poly.type
_entity_poly.pdbx_seq_one_letter_code
_entity_poly.pdbx_strand_id
1 'polypeptide(L)'
;MANGCARDGRHHSSQATASFTSTLSQIRTTLSRTSHDERLLRDDAWPSILKRIHTALDTGKQITGAGPHRGLPMDVVVQTLKASWHVDGTWPIGPNAVQLLEEQSKERAREEKGPEAKQDPSPEEIAQTYRSRGVLVDEPQKVADDDW
;
A
#
# COMPACT_ATOMS: atom_id res chain seq x y z
N MET A 1 -61.68 -39.86 2.14
CA MET A 1 -60.41 -40.53 1.79
C MET A 1 -59.36 -39.46 1.60
N ALA A 2 -58.31 -39.51 2.42
CA ALA A 2 -57.25 -38.53 2.49
C ALA A 2 -56.30 -38.68 1.30
N ASN A 3 -55.85 -37.56 0.74
CA ASN A 3 -54.59 -37.46 -0.01
C ASN A 3 -54.03 -36.05 0.20
N GLY A 4 -53.52 -35.81 1.41
CA GLY A 4 -52.67 -34.66 1.69
C GLY A 4 -51.30 -34.93 1.12
N CYS A 5 -50.92 -34.23 0.05
CA CYS A 5 -49.53 -34.16 -0.38
C CYS A 5 -48.69 -33.65 0.80
N ALA A 6 -47.72 -34.46 1.23
CA ALA A 6 -46.64 -34.00 2.09
C ALA A 6 -45.85 -32.96 1.30
N ARG A 7 -46.14 -31.69 1.56
CA ARG A 7 -45.32 -30.56 1.13
C ARG A 7 -44.05 -30.67 1.96
N ASP A 8 -43.02 -31.30 1.40
CA ASP A 8 -41.68 -31.38 1.97
C ASP A 8 -41.19 -29.94 2.21
N GLY A 9 -41.45 -29.45 3.41
CA GLY A 9 -40.95 -28.18 3.92
C GLY A 9 -39.45 -28.33 4.20
N ARG A 10 -38.65 -28.39 3.14
CA ARG A 10 -37.23 -28.05 3.24
C ARG A 10 -37.15 -26.55 3.49
N HIS A 11 -37.32 -26.18 4.75
CA HIS A 11 -36.87 -24.90 5.28
C HIS A 11 -35.35 -24.88 5.16
N HIS A 12 -34.84 -24.53 3.98
CA HIS A 12 -33.48 -24.01 3.89
C HIS A 12 -33.47 -22.76 4.74
N SER A 13 -32.91 -22.88 5.96
CA SER A 13 -32.70 -21.73 6.83
C SER A 13 -32.01 -20.64 6.00
N SER A 14 -32.72 -19.54 5.75
CA SER A 14 -32.20 -18.35 5.08
C SER A 14 -31.21 -17.59 5.96
N GLN A 15 -30.91 -18.11 7.14
CA GLN A 15 -30.07 -17.50 8.15
C GLN A 15 -28.70 -18.16 8.18
N ALA A 16 -27.71 -17.34 8.49
CA ALA A 16 -26.37 -17.80 8.79
C ALA A 16 -26.38 -18.72 10.01
N THR A 17 -25.44 -19.67 10.06
CA THR A 17 -25.24 -20.52 11.22
C THR A 17 -24.75 -19.69 12.40
N ALA A 18 -25.11 -20.10 13.62
CA ALA A 18 -24.67 -19.43 14.84
C ALA A 18 -23.12 -19.37 14.96
N SER A 19 -22.43 -20.39 14.44
CA SER A 19 -20.97 -20.40 14.35
C SER A 19 -20.43 -19.29 13.45
N PHE A 20 -21.02 -19.11 12.25
CA PHE A 20 -20.63 -18.06 11.32
C PHE A 20 -20.85 -16.67 11.93
N THR A 21 -22.01 -16.43 12.54
CA THR A 21 -22.30 -15.13 13.18
C THR A 21 -21.35 -14.84 14.34
N SER A 22 -20.99 -15.86 15.13
CA SER A 22 -20.01 -15.72 16.21
C SER A 22 -18.62 -15.37 15.69
N THR A 23 -18.13 -16.10 14.68
CA THR A 23 -16.85 -15.79 14.01
C THR A 23 -16.86 -14.38 13.43
N LEU A 24 -17.96 -13.97 12.82
CA LEU A 24 -18.09 -12.64 12.23
C LEU A 24 -18.08 -11.52 13.26
N SER A 25 -18.73 -11.74 14.41
CA SER A 25 -18.66 -10.83 15.54
C SER A 25 -17.23 -10.72 16.09
N GLN A 26 -16.53 -11.85 16.21
CA GLN A 26 -15.14 -11.87 16.65
C GLN A 26 -14.23 -11.06 15.71
N ILE A 27 -14.41 -11.23 14.40
CA ILE A 27 -13.66 -10.47 13.39
C ILE A 27 -13.89 -8.97 13.54
N ARG A 28 -15.16 -8.55 13.67
CA ARG A 28 -15.52 -7.14 13.85
C ARG A 28 -14.93 -6.54 15.13
N THR A 29 -14.96 -7.29 16.23
CA THR A 29 -14.36 -6.86 17.49
C THR A 29 -12.86 -6.69 17.36
N THR A 30 -12.16 -7.65 16.74
CA THR A 30 -10.71 -7.55 16.51
C THR A 30 -10.37 -6.38 15.61
N LEU A 31 -11.10 -6.20 14.50
CA LEU A 31 -10.89 -5.07 13.58
C LEU A 31 -11.14 -3.73 14.28
N SER A 32 -12.23 -3.58 15.03
CA SER A 32 -12.53 -2.32 15.74
C SER A 32 -11.48 -1.98 16.80
N ARG A 33 -10.92 -3.00 17.48
CA ARG A 33 -9.85 -2.82 18.47
C ARG A 33 -8.53 -2.40 17.84
N THR A 34 -8.23 -2.89 16.63
CA THR A 34 -6.90 -2.79 16.02
C THR A 34 -6.84 -1.82 14.83
N SER A 35 -7.98 -1.36 14.29
CA SER A 35 -8.03 -0.50 13.09
C SER A 35 -7.36 0.86 13.25
N HIS A 36 -7.08 1.27 14.48
CA HIS A 36 -6.50 2.58 14.80
C HIS A 36 -4.97 2.53 14.98
N ASP A 37 -4.36 1.33 15.01
CA ASP A 37 -2.94 1.15 15.25
C ASP A 37 -2.39 0.06 14.32
N GLU A 38 -1.50 0.44 13.42
CA GLU A 38 -0.85 -0.43 12.44
C GLU A 38 -0.11 -1.59 13.10
N ARG A 39 0.57 -1.36 14.23
CA ARG A 39 1.31 -2.41 14.93
C ARG A 39 0.35 -3.45 15.49
N LEU A 40 -0.76 -3.03 16.08
CA LEU A 40 -1.78 -3.97 16.56
C LEU A 40 -2.45 -4.70 15.39
N LEU A 41 -2.64 -4.03 14.25
CA LEU A 41 -3.23 -4.69 13.10
C LEU A 41 -2.28 -5.75 12.50
N ARG A 42 -0.98 -5.45 12.37
CA ARG A 42 0.05 -6.34 11.83
C ARG A 42 0.45 -7.45 12.81
N ASP A 43 0.67 -7.12 14.08
CA ASP A 43 1.28 -8.02 15.05
C ASP A 43 0.23 -8.84 15.83
N ASP A 44 -0.99 -8.29 16.04
CA ASP A 44 -2.10 -8.99 16.72
C ASP A 44 -3.16 -9.52 15.73
N ALA A 45 -3.85 -8.62 15.02
CA ALA A 45 -5.05 -8.98 14.25
C ALA A 45 -4.75 -9.86 13.04
N TRP A 46 -3.62 -9.59 12.37
CA TRP A 46 -3.22 -10.30 11.17
C TRP A 46 -2.92 -11.78 11.40
N PRO A 47 -1.96 -12.17 12.26
CA PRO A 47 -1.66 -13.59 12.49
C PRO A 47 -2.81 -14.33 13.17
N SER A 48 -3.62 -13.66 13.99
CA SER A 48 -4.69 -14.30 14.76
C SER A 48 -5.91 -14.70 13.93
N ILE A 49 -6.43 -13.79 13.08
CA ILE A 49 -7.72 -14.02 12.40
C ILE A 49 -7.73 -13.57 10.93
N LEU A 50 -7.11 -12.45 10.58
CA LEU A 50 -7.25 -11.88 9.23
C LEU A 50 -6.49 -12.68 8.17
N LYS A 51 -5.33 -13.25 8.49
CA LYS A 51 -4.57 -14.11 7.55
C LYS A 51 -5.41 -15.30 7.07
N ARG A 52 -6.15 -15.95 7.97
CA ARG A 52 -7.02 -17.09 7.62
C ARG A 52 -8.13 -16.68 6.66
N ILE A 53 -8.72 -15.50 6.88
CA ILE A 53 -9.78 -14.96 6.02
C ILE A 53 -9.20 -14.57 4.66
N HIS A 54 -8.07 -13.88 4.64
CA HIS A 54 -7.37 -13.52 3.40
C HIS A 54 -7.08 -14.74 2.54
N THR A 55 -6.47 -15.79 3.12
CA THR A 55 -6.22 -17.04 2.39
C THR A 55 -7.52 -17.67 1.89
N ALA A 56 -8.60 -17.62 2.67
CA ALA A 56 -9.89 -18.13 2.21
C ALA A 56 -10.44 -17.34 1.01
N LEU A 57 -10.31 -16.00 1.04
CA LEU A 57 -10.70 -15.13 -0.07
C LEU A 57 -9.88 -15.42 -1.33
N ASP A 58 -8.56 -15.62 -1.21
CA ASP A 58 -7.67 -15.95 -2.33
C ASP A 58 -8.05 -17.28 -3.01
N THR A 59 -8.58 -18.23 -2.26
CA THR A 59 -8.99 -19.53 -2.82
C THR A 59 -10.29 -19.49 -3.62
N GLY A 60 -11.07 -18.41 -3.53
CA GLY A 60 -12.37 -18.27 -4.19
C GLY A 60 -13.43 -19.28 -3.73
N LYS A 61 -13.18 -20.02 -2.64
CA LYS A 61 -14.11 -21.03 -2.11
C LYS A 61 -15.33 -20.35 -1.50
N GLN A 62 -16.50 -20.96 -1.72
CA GLN A 62 -17.72 -20.52 -1.04
C GLN A 62 -17.60 -20.67 0.47
N ILE A 63 -18.10 -19.68 1.19
CA ILE A 63 -17.99 -19.60 2.64
C ILE A 63 -19.16 -20.37 3.26
N THR A 64 -18.82 -21.43 3.98
CA THR A 64 -19.81 -22.28 4.64
C THR A 64 -20.44 -21.54 5.83
N GLY A 65 -21.73 -21.76 6.05
CA GLY A 65 -22.44 -21.20 7.20
C GLY A 65 -22.95 -19.76 7.04
N ALA A 66 -22.65 -19.05 5.96
CA ALA A 66 -23.22 -17.70 5.72
C ALA A 66 -24.72 -17.71 5.37
N GLY A 67 -25.26 -18.87 4.99
CA GLY A 67 -26.63 -19.05 4.50
C GLY A 67 -26.71 -19.04 2.97
N PRO A 68 -27.86 -19.44 2.38
CA PRO A 68 -28.04 -19.46 0.94
C PRO A 68 -27.92 -18.05 0.36
N HIS A 69 -27.11 -17.89 -0.70
CA HIS A 69 -26.82 -16.61 -1.38
C HIS A 69 -26.19 -15.51 -0.52
N ARG A 70 -25.57 -15.84 0.61
CA ARG A 70 -24.82 -14.88 1.44
C ARG A 70 -23.33 -15.26 1.50
N GLY A 71 -22.48 -14.24 1.62
CA GLY A 71 -21.04 -14.39 1.77
C GLY A 71 -20.51 -13.58 2.94
N LEU A 72 -19.19 -13.33 2.95
CA LEU A 72 -18.62 -12.36 3.88
C LEU A 72 -19.17 -10.96 3.56
N PRO A 73 -19.56 -10.19 4.59
CA PRO A 73 -19.88 -8.78 4.45
C PRO A 73 -18.73 -8.00 3.82
N MET A 74 -19.07 -7.09 2.91
CA MET A 74 -18.09 -6.34 2.12
C MET A 74 -17.17 -5.48 3.00
N ASP A 75 -17.66 -4.95 4.12
CA ASP A 75 -16.87 -4.22 5.11
C ASP A 75 -15.70 -5.06 5.64
N VAL A 76 -15.96 -6.32 5.99
CA VAL A 76 -14.95 -7.25 6.50
C VAL A 76 -13.92 -7.58 5.41
N VAL A 77 -14.38 -7.81 4.17
CA VAL A 77 -13.50 -8.10 3.04
C VAL A 77 -12.57 -6.92 2.77
N VAL A 78 -13.11 -5.71 2.63
CA VAL A 78 -12.34 -4.49 2.38
C VAL A 78 -11.33 -4.25 3.49
N GLN A 79 -11.72 -4.38 4.76
CA GLN A 79 -10.80 -4.20 5.88
C GLN A 79 -9.71 -5.28 5.92
N THR A 80 -10.03 -6.53 5.57
CA THR A 80 -9.04 -7.61 5.50
C THR A 80 -8.04 -7.40 4.37
N LEU A 81 -8.51 -6.98 3.18
CA LEU A 81 -7.64 -6.69 2.04
C LEU A 81 -6.78 -5.44 2.29
N LYS A 82 -7.37 -4.40 2.90
CA LYS A 82 -6.58 -3.26 3.37
C LYS A 82 -5.52 -3.74 4.34
N ALA A 83 -5.88 -4.49 5.39
CA ALA A 83 -4.91 -5.03 6.34
C ALA A 83 -3.76 -5.80 5.67
N SER A 84 -4.04 -6.57 4.61
CA SER A 84 -3.02 -7.33 3.88
C SER A 84 -2.00 -6.46 3.17
N TRP A 85 -2.43 -5.32 2.63
CA TRP A 85 -1.55 -4.34 1.98
C TRP A 85 -0.64 -3.57 2.93
N HIS A 86 -0.89 -3.63 4.25
CA HIS A 86 -0.09 -2.91 5.23
C HIS A 86 0.75 -3.85 6.12
N VAL A 87 0.61 -5.16 5.93
CA VAL A 87 1.35 -6.17 6.71
C VAL A 87 2.85 -6.19 6.41
N ASP A 88 3.22 -5.80 5.20
CA ASP A 88 4.61 -5.67 4.77
C ASP A 88 5.26 -4.36 5.25
N GLY A 89 4.49 -3.47 5.87
CA GLY A 89 4.95 -2.15 6.35
C GLY A 89 5.29 -1.18 5.21
N THR A 90 4.90 -1.49 3.97
CA THR A 90 5.28 -0.68 2.79
C THR A 90 4.42 0.59 2.65
N TRP A 91 3.28 0.67 3.36
CA TRP A 91 2.42 1.85 3.38
C TRP A 91 2.17 2.33 4.81
N PRO A 92 2.45 3.60 5.14
CA PRO A 92 2.18 4.09 6.48
C PRO A 92 0.67 4.22 6.70
N ILE A 93 0.13 3.56 7.74
CA ILE A 93 -1.21 3.87 8.24
C ILE A 93 -1.08 4.66 9.54
N GLY A 94 -1.39 5.95 9.45
CA GLY A 94 -1.56 6.79 10.62
C GLY A 94 -1.98 8.20 10.22
N PRO A 95 -2.41 9.03 11.17
CA PRO A 95 -2.70 10.45 10.91
C PRO A 95 -1.51 11.20 10.29
N ASN A 96 -0.29 10.67 10.44
CA ASN A 96 0.95 11.23 9.89
C ASN A 96 1.46 10.49 8.64
N ALA A 97 0.64 9.62 8.03
CA ALA A 97 1.05 8.82 6.87
C ALA A 97 1.57 9.65 5.69
N VAL A 98 0.96 10.82 5.47
CA VAL A 98 1.37 11.76 4.41
C VAL A 98 2.74 12.37 4.71
N GLN A 99 3.03 12.72 5.96
CA GLN A 99 4.34 13.26 6.35
C GLN A 99 5.45 12.23 6.21
N LEU A 100 5.17 10.98 6.60
CA LEU A 100 6.15 9.88 6.49
C LEU A 100 6.45 9.55 5.02
N LEU A 101 5.45 9.62 4.14
CA LEU A 101 5.62 9.51 2.69
C LEU A 101 6.47 10.67 2.14
N GLU A 102 6.20 11.91 2.55
CA GLU A 102 7.01 13.06 2.13
C GLU A 102 8.47 12.94 2.59
N GLU A 103 8.73 12.45 3.80
CA GLU A 103 10.08 12.20 4.30
C GLU A 103 10.79 11.11 3.49
N GLN A 104 10.15 9.97 3.25
CA GLN A 104 10.71 8.91 2.40
C GLN A 104 10.93 9.35 0.95
N SER A 105 10.06 10.22 0.40
CA SER A 105 10.26 10.80 -0.92
C SER A 105 11.47 11.74 -0.93
N LYS A 106 11.67 12.52 0.12
CA LYS A 106 12.86 13.39 0.26
C LYS A 106 14.14 12.57 0.42
N GLU A 107 14.10 11.45 1.15
CA GLU A 107 15.24 10.54 1.28
C GLU A 107 15.60 9.89 -0.06
N ARG A 108 14.61 9.32 -0.78
CA ARG A 108 14.85 8.77 -2.13
C ARG A 108 15.36 9.83 -3.10
N ALA A 109 14.83 11.04 -3.07
CA ALA A 109 15.32 12.14 -3.90
C ALA A 109 16.75 12.57 -3.54
N ARG A 110 17.19 12.39 -2.29
CA ARG A 110 18.58 12.64 -1.87
C ARG A 110 19.51 11.52 -2.33
N GLU A 111 19.06 10.27 -2.30
CA GLU A 111 19.82 9.11 -2.75
C GLU A 111 19.92 9.03 -4.28
N GLU A 112 18.88 9.45 -5.01
CA GLU A 112 18.88 9.57 -6.48
C GLU A 112 19.56 10.84 -6.99
N LYS A 113 19.89 11.79 -6.10
CA LYS A 113 20.76 12.91 -6.45
C LYS A 113 22.15 12.33 -6.71
N GLY A 114 22.39 11.97 -7.97
CA GLY A 114 23.69 11.55 -8.46
C GLY A 114 24.78 12.54 -8.04
N PRO A 115 26.07 12.14 -8.14
CA PRO A 115 27.19 12.96 -7.67
C PRO A 115 27.02 14.39 -8.20
N GLU A 116 27.16 15.38 -7.30
CA GLU A 116 27.02 16.79 -7.66
C GLU A 116 27.75 17.02 -8.97
N ALA A 117 27.00 17.49 -9.99
CA ALA A 117 27.57 17.81 -11.28
C ALA A 117 28.76 18.74 -10.99
N LYS A 118 29.98 18.26 -11.28
CA LYS A 118 31.17 19.10 -11.21
C LYS A 118 30.83 20.33 -12.04
N GLN A 119 30.78 21.49 -11.39
CA GLN A 119 30.57 22.73 -12.11
C GLN A 119 31.58 22.79 -13.24
N ASP A 120 31.10 23.05 -14.45
CA ASP A 120 32.00 23.20 -15.59
C ASP A 120 32.98 24.33 -15.28
N PRO A 121 34.28 24.13 -15.50
CA PRO A 121 35.27 25.16 -15.24
C PRO A 121 34.95 26.40 -16.06
N SER A 122 35.17 27.56 -15.47
CA SER A 122 34.93 28.81 -16.19
C SER A 122 35.84 28.90 -17.42
N PRO A 123 35.44 29.64 -18.48
CA PRO A 123 36.30 29.85 -19.65
C PRO A 123 37.71 30.35 -19.30
N GLU A 124 37.83 31.13 -18.22
CA GLU A 124 39.10 31.64 -17.70
C GLU A 124 39.96 30.55 -17.04
N GLU A 125 39.35 29.65 -16.26
CA GLU A 125 40.04 28.48 -15.68
C GLU A 125 40.52 27.51 -16.76
N ILE A 126 39.72 27.33 -17.81
CA ILE A 126 40.09 26.56 -18.98
C ILE A 126 41.32 27.21 -19.65
N ALA A 127 41.26 28.51 -19.94
CA ALA A 127 42.36 29.24 -20.58
C ALA A 127 43.65 29.17 -19.75
N GLN A 128 43.57 29.31 -18.42
CA GLN A 128 44.73 29.21 -17.53
C GLN A 128 45.38 27.81 -17.57
N THR A 129 44.56 26.76 -17.64
CA THR A 129 45.04 25.37 -17.74
C THR A 129 45.75 25.10 -19.08
N TYR A 130 45.29 25.71 -20.16
CA TYR A 130 45.98 25.62 -21.45
C TYR A 130 47.30 26.39 -21.46
N ARG A 131 47.33 27.60 -20.89
CA ARG A 131 48.57 28.39 -20.75
C ARG A 131 49.62 27.68 -19.89
N SER A 132 49.22 27.02 -18.80
CA SER A 132 50.15 26.25 -17.97
C SER A 132 50.74 25.02 -18.69
N ARG A 133 50.10 24.57 -19.78
CA ARG A 133 50.59 23.50 -20.66
C ARG A 133 51.42 24.04 -21.84
N GLY A 134 51.72 25.34 -21.86
CA GLY A 134 52.48 26.00 -22.92
C GLY A 134 51.67 26.28 -24.19
N VAL A 135 50.33 26.16 -24.14
CA VAL A 135 49.46 26.53 -25.25
C VAL A 135 49.16 28.02 -25.18
N LEU A 136 49.46 28.76 -26.25
CA LEU A 136 49.12 30.18 -26.36
C LEU A 136 47.60 30.31 -26.51
N VAL A 137 46.96 30.98 -25.54
CA VAL A 137 45.52 31.29 -25.59
C VAL A 137 45.37 32.80 -25.44
N ASP A 138 44.94 33.44 -26.52
CA ASP A 138 44.68 34.88 -26.59
C ASP A 138 43.55 35.31 -25.63
N GLU A 139 43.45 36.61 -25.35
CA GLU A 139 42.44 37.13 -24.43
C GLU A 139 41.02 36.91 -24.97
N PRO A 140 40.04 36.61 -24.08
CA PRO A 140 38.67 36.37 -24.50
C PRO A 140 38.09 37.63 -25.15
N GLN A 141 37.70 37.51 -26.40
CA GLN A 141 37.04 38.57 -27.14
C GLN A 141 35.58 38.68 -26.66
N LYS A 142 35.21 39.84 -26.12
CA LYS A 142 33.80 40.13 -25.80
C LYS A 142 33.06 40.41 -27.11
N VAL A 143 32.32 39.42 -27.58
CA VAL A 143 31.35 39.60 -28.66
C VAL A 143 30.08 40.21 -28.04
N ALA A 144 29.59 41.32 -28.59
CA ALA A 144 28.32 41.89 -28.16
C ALA A 144 27.18 40.95 -28.59
N ASP A 145 26.23 40.67 -27.70
CA ASP A 145 25.15 39.70 -27.92
C ASP A 145 24.20 40.03 -29.10
N ASP A 146 24.33 41.22 -29.70
CA ASP A 146 23.40 41.76 -30.70
C ASP A 146 23.84 41.59 -32.18
N ASP A 147 25.00 41.01 -32.46
CA ASP A 147 25.43 40.73 -33.84
C ASP A 147 25.40 39.21 -34.13
N TRP A 148 24.23 38.72 -34.54
CA TRP A 148 24.06 37.44 -35.27
C TRP A 148 23.91 37.69 -36.77
#